data_AF-A0A1G9DUH0-F1
#
_entry.id   AF-A0A1G9DUH0-F1
#
_cell.length_a   1.000
_cell.length_b   1.000
_cell.length_c   1.000
_cell.angle_alpha   90.00
_cell.angle_beta   90.00
_cell.angle_gamma   90.00
#
_symmetry.space_group_name_H-M   'P 1'
#
loop_
_entity.id
_entity.type
_entity.pdbx_description
1 polymer ?
#
loop_
_entity_poly.entity_id
_entity_poly.type
_entity_poly.pdbx_seq_one_letter_code
_entity_poly.pdbx_strand_id
1 'polypeptide(L)'
;MSKIVFKAGEATVFSEGKDVTAAMPEIVIGSVDGPVGTAFANMMAQTKGHTAMFAVRDINQMVRPATMMVPKVTLKDSLNIELFGGVVQAGVADGITDAVIEGIIPKELVNELCIVALLWIDPGCAKEANLDKADLYKNNYEAIKLALKRALNDEPSIDEIIANRHKIKHCMWEDSWNQK
;
A
#
# COMPACT_ATOMS: atom_id res chain seq x y z
N MET A 1 20.56 -14.90 -3.87
CA MET A 1 19.13 -15.04 -3.50
C MET A 1 18.38 -15.65 -4.66
N SER A 2 17.32 -16.42 -4.41
CA SER A 2 16.40 -16.82 -5.48
C SER A 2 15.69 -15.58 -6.02
N LYS A 3 15.31 -15.61 -7.30
CA LYS A 3 14.58 -14.52 -7.95
C LYS A 3 13.21 -14.33 -7.29
N ILE A 4 12.88 -13.09 -6.93
CA ILE A 4 11.55 -12.74 -6.39
C ILE A 4 10.58 -12.62 -7.56
N VAL A 5 9.84 -13.69 -7.84
CA VAL A 5 8.86 -13.73 -8.95
C VAL A 5 7.57 -13.01 -8.56
N PHE A 6 7.06 -13.32 -7.37
CA PHE A 6 5.81 -12.81 -6.84
C PHE A 6 5.81 -12.93 -5.33
N LYS A 7 5.53 -11.83 -4.64
CA LYS A 7 5.22 -11.76 -3.20
C LYS A 7 4.06 -10.81 -3.01
N ALA A 8 3.21 -11.11 -2.03
CA ALA A 8 2.06 -10.30 -1.68
C ALA A 8 2.13 -9.91 -0.21
N GLY A 9 1.72 -8.70 0.12
CA GLY A 9 1.67 -8.22 1.49
C GLY A 9 0.58 -7.19 1.70
N GLU A 10 0.18 -7.04 2.94
CA GLU A 10 -0.78 -6.04 3.38
C GLU A 10 -0.34 -5.46 4.72
N ALA A 11 -0.85 -4.28 5.01
CA ALA A 11 -0.86 -3.73 6.36
C ALA A 11 -2.08 -2.86 6.55
N THR A 12 -2.50 -2.70 7.81
CA THR A 12 -3.43 -1.64 8.22
C THR A 12 -2.78 -0.85 9.36
N VAL A 13 -2.63 0.45 9.16
CA VAL A 13 -2.12 1.38 10.18
C VAL A 13 -3.12 2.52 10.31
N PHE A 14 -3.49 2.82 11.55
CA PHE A 14 -4.43 3.89 11.87
C PHE A 14 -4.07 4.51 13.22
N SER A 15 -4.51 5.74 13.42
CA SER A 15 -4.47 6.42 14.71
C SER A 15 -5.85 6.34 15.36
N GLU A 16 -5.90 5.92 16.63
CA GLU A 16 -7.15 5.83 17.39
C GLU A 16 -7.88 7.18 17.40
N GLY A 17 -9.18 7.17 17.10
CA GLY A 17 -10.01 8.38 17.01
C GLY A 17 -9.82 9.21 15.74
N LYS A 18 -9.04 8.73 14.75
CA LYS A 18 -8.85 9.38 13.44
C LYS A 18 -9.13 8.39 12.30
N ASP A 19 -10.38 7.95 12.21
CA ASP A 19 -10.75 6.84 11.31
C ASP A 19 -10.43 7.13 9.84
N VAL A 20 -10.62 8.37 9.37
CA VAL A 20 -10.43 8.71 7.94
C VAL A 20 -8.96 8.74 7.50
N THR A 21 -8.00 8.81 8.43
CA THR A 21 -6.57 8.83 8.11
C THR A 21 -5.95 7.44 8.07
N ALA A 22 -6.73 6.38 8.33
CA ALA A 22 -6.28 5.00 8.26
C ALA A 22 -5.73 4.66 6.86
N ALA A 23 -4.62 3.92 6.83
CA ALA A 23 -3.99 3.46 5.61
C ALA A 23 -4.03 1.93 5.55
N MET A 24 -4.45 1.40 4.40
CA MET A 24 -4.59 -0.03 4.17
C MET A 24 -4.01 -0.42 2.80
N PRO A 25 -2.68 -0.41 2.60
CA PRO A 25 -2.07 -0.90 1.37
C PRO A 25 -2.25 -2.41 1.21
N GLU A 26 -2.59 -2.84 -0.01
CA GLU A 26 -2.40 -4.21 -0.49
C GLU A 26 -1.40 -4.15 -1.64
N ILE A 27 -0.31 -4.89 -1.55
CA ILE A 27 0.78 -4.83 -2.53
C ILE A 27 1.11 -6.19 -3.09
N VAL A 28 1.52 -6.18 -4.35
CA VAL A 28 2.32 -7.26 -4.94
C VAL A 28 3.66 -6.69 -5.40
N ILE A 29 4.75 -7.38 -5.06
CA ILE A 29 6.11 -7.07 -5.49
C ILE A 29 6.70 -8.29 -6.20
N GLY A 30 7.36 -8.06 -7.33
CA GLY A 30 7.92 -9.15 -8.11
C GLY A 30 8.71 -8.67 -9.31
N SER A 31 9.28 -9.63 -10.04
CA SER A 31 10.19 -9.32 -11.13
C SER A 31 9.51 -8.64 -12.32
N VAL A 32 10.22 -7.70 -12.95
CA VAL A 32 9.76 -6.93 -14.12
C VAL A 32 9.50 -7.78 -15.36
N ASP A 33 10.14 -8.95 -15.47
CA ASP A 33 9.91 -9.92 -16.55
C ASP A 33 8.94 -11.06 -16.14
N GLY A 34 8.24 -10.88 -15.02
CA GLY A 34 7.31 -11.84 -14.44
C GLY A 34 5.84 -11.41 -14.53
N PRO A 35 4.94 -12.12 -13.82
CA PRO A 35 3.52 -11.80 -13.79
C PRO A 35 3.24 -10.39 -13.21
N VAL A 36 4.04 -9.95 -12.23
CA VAL A 36 3.90 -8.61 -11.64
C VAL A 36 4.29 -7.54 -12.67
N GLY A 37 5.38 -7.72 -13.41
CA GLY A 37 5.78 -6.81 -14.49
C GLY A 37 4.76 -6.71 -15.62
N THR A 38 4.16 -7.85 -16.00
CA THR A 38 3.07 -7.87 -16.99
C THR A 38 1.83 -7.09 -16.50
N ALA A 39 1.42 -7.32 -15.25
CA ALA A 39 0.30 -6.60 -14.65
C ALA A 39 0.58 -5.09 -14.54
N PHE A 40 1.78 -4.72 -14.10
CA PHE A 40 2.25 -3.34 -14.02
C PHE A 40 2.16 -2.62 -15.37
N ALA A 41 2.66 -3.25 -16.44
CA ALA A 41 2.62 -2.67 -17.78
C ALA A 41 1.18 -2.47 -18.29
N ASN A 42 0.29 -3.43 -18.02
CA ASN A 42 -1.13 -3.33 -18.40
C ASN A 42 -1.86 -2.19 -17.67
N MET A 43 -1.45 -1.85 -16.44
CA MET A 43 -2.03 -0.74 -15.66
C MET A 43 -1.69 0.65 -16.22
N MET A 44 -0.83 0.75 -17.24
CA MET A 44 -0.71 1.99 -18.01
C MET A 44 -2.04 2.35 -18.71
N ALA A 45 -2.88 1.34 -19.01
CA ALA A 45 -4.25 1.57 -19.40
C ALA A 45 -5.08 2.07 -18.21
N GLN A 46 -5.81 3.16 -18.42
CA GLN A 46 -6.52 3.86 -17.35
C GLN A 46 -7.98 3.41 -17.24
N THR A 47 -8.48 3.34 -16.00
CA THR A 47 -9.89 3.06 -15.71
C THR A 47 -10.53 4.30 -15.08
N LYS A 48 -11.71 4.68 -15.56
CA LYS A 48 -12.44 5.86 -15.02
C LYS A 48 -12.67 5.71 -13.52
N GLY A 49 -12.18 6.69 -12.76
CA GLY A 49 -12.33 6.75 -11.29
C GLY A 49 -11.32 5.92 -10.49
N HIS A 50 -10.48 5.12 -11.14
CA HIS A 50 -9.39 4.36 -10.52
C HIS A 50 -8.10 4.58 -11.32
N THR A 51 -7.65 5.84 -11.36
CA THR A 51 -6.45 6.23 -12.08
C THR A 51 -5.23 5.56 -11.47
N ALA A 52 -4.51 4.81 -12.29
CA ALA A 52 -3.24 4.19 -11.93
C ALA A 52 -2.11 5.17 -12.28
N MET A 53 -1.23 5.45 -11.34
CA MET A 53 -0.12 6.40 -11.52
C MET A 53 1.15 5.90 -10.84
N PHE A 54 2.31 6.31 -11.35
CA PHE A 54 3.57 6.00 -10.67
C PHE A 54 3.66 6.68 -9.32
N ALA A 55 4.22 5.99 -8.33
CA ALA A 55 4.67 6.63 -7.10
C ALA A 55 5.92 7.47 -7.41
N VAL A 56 5.86 8.77 -7.12
CA VAL A 56 7.01 9.67 -7.19
C VAL A 56 7.24 10.35 -5.85
N ARG A 57 8.51 10.54 -5.48
CA ARG A 57 8.90 11.37 -4.33
C ARG A 57 8.60 12.84 -4.58
N ASP A 58 8.89 13.28 -5.80
CA ASP A 58 8.67 14.63 -6.29
C ASP A 58 8.75 14.64 -7.83
N ILE A 59 8.65 15.81 -8.44
CA ILE A 59 8.82 16.07 -9.87
C ILE A 59 10.15 15.47 -10.35
N ASN A 60 10.08 14.58 -11.34
CA ASN A 60 11.23 13.87 -11.90
C ASN A 60 12.00 12.99 -10.89
N GLN A 61 11.36 12.56 -9.79
CA GLN A 61 11.95 11.70 -8.75
C GLN A 61 11.09 10.45 -8.50
N MET A 62 10.95 9.60 -9.53
CA MET A 62 10.23 8.32 -9.40
C MET A 62 10.97 7.36 -8.45
N VAL A 63 10.23 6.68 -7.57
CA VAL A 63 10.82 5.70 -6.64
C VAL A 63 11.30 4.46 -7.38
N ARG A 64 12.20 3.72 -6.72
CA ARG A 64 12.64 2.38 -7.14
C ARG A 64 12.49 1.42 -5.95
N PRO A 65 11.91 0.21 -6.12
CA PRO A 65 11.36 -0.37 -7.35
C PRO A 65 10.24 0.46 -7.97
N ALA A 66 10.12 0.41 -9.31
CA ALA A 66 9.07 1.14 -10.00
C ALA A 66 7.71 0.70 -9.45
N THR A 67 6.93 1.66 -8.96
CA THR A 67 5.69 1.37 -8.22
C THR A 67 4.51 2.02 -8.88
N MET A 68 3.47 1.24 -9.15
CA MET A 68 2.16 1.71 -9.60
C MET A 68 1.25 1.83 -8.37
N MET A 69 0.72 3.01 -8.14
CA MET A 69 -0.31 3.28 -7.12
C MET A 69 -1.69 3.30 -7.78
N VAL A 70 -2.65 2.62 -7.17
CA VAL A 70 -4.05 2.59 -7.63
C VAL A 70 -4.98 2.76 -6.42
N PRO A 71 -5.98 3.65 -6.47
CA PRO A 71 -6.91 3.80 -5.35
C PRO A 71 -7.83 2.57 -5.28
N LYS A 72 -8.10 2.07 -4.06
CA LYS A 72 -9.07 0.98 -3.81
C LYS A 72 -10.53 1.42 -3.98
N VAL A 73 -10.76 2.72 -3.88
CA VAL A 73 -12.08 3.34 -4.01
C VAL A 73 -12.13 4.23 -5.23
N THR A 74 -13.34 4.42 -5.75
CA THR A 74 -13.56 5.37 -6.83
C THR A 74 -13.34 6.80 -6.32
N LEU A 75 -12.35 7.49 -6.86
CA LEU A 75 -12.11 8.92 -6.57
C LEU A 75 -13.15 9.75 -7.33
N LYS A 76 -14.01 10.48 -6.61
CA LYS A 76 -15.16 11.21 -7.18
C LYS A 76 -15.03 12.73 -7.09
N ASP A 77 -14.25 13.23 -6.16
CA ASP A 77 -14.12 14.66 -5.85
C ASP A 77 -12.65 15.11 -5.91
N SER A 78 -12.46 16.41 -6.11
CA SER A 78 -11.13 17.00 -6.32
C SER A 78 -10.25 16.90 -5.07
N LEU A 79 -10.84 16.93 -3.88
CA LEU A 79 -10.08 16.89 -2.62
C LEU A 79 -9.47 15.50 -2.40
N ASN A 80 -10.24 14.42 -2.59
CA ASN A 80 -9.69 13.07 -2.53
C ASN A 80 -8.65 12.81 -3.63
N ILE A 81 -8.82 13.38 -4.83
CA ILE A 81 -7.81 13.31 -5.90
C ILE A 81 -6.51 14.01 -5.49
N GLU A 82 -6.61 15.23 -4.93
CA GLU A 82 -5.46 15.99 -4.43
C GLU A 82 -4.75 15.26 -3.30
N LEU A 83 -5.50 14.70 -2.34
CA LEU A 83 -4.93 13.95 -1.23
C LEU A 83 -4.23 12.68 -1.70
N PHE A 84 -4.83 11.94 -2.64
CA PHE A 84 -4.24 10.72 -3.19
C PHE A 84 -2.94 10.99 -3.94
N GLY A 85 -2.95 11.99 -4.85
CA GLY A 85 -1.78 12.40 -5.61
C GLY A 85 -0.77 13.25 -4.82
N GLY A 86 -1.14 13.77 -3.66
CA GLY A 86 -0.31 14.59 -2.79
C GLY A 86 0.19 13.80 -1.59
N VAL A 87 -0.52 13.93 -0.47
CA VAL A 87 -0.05 13.45 0.85
C VAL A 87 0.07 11.92 0.93
N VAL A 88 -0.86 11.18 0.31
CA VAL A 88 -0.80 9.70 0.26
C VAL A 88 0.38 9.25 -0.58
N GLN A 89 0.56 9.83 -1.77
CA GLN A 89 1.72 9.55 -2.63
C GLN A 89 3.04 9.88 -1.95
N ALA A 90 3.14 11.02 -1.25
CA ALA A 90 4.35 11.40 -0.53
C ALA A 90 4.72 10.34 0.52
N GLY A 91 3.76 9.95 1.37
CA GLY A 91 3.98 8.93 2.41
C GLY A 91 4.35 7.57 1.81
N VAL A 92 3.65 7.13 0.77
CA VAL A 92 3.95 5.88 0.07
C VAL A 92 5.35 5.90 -0.54
N ALA A 93 5.70 6.98 -1.23
CA ALA A 93 6.99 7.11 -1.92
C ALA A 93 8.17 7.19 -0.94
N ASP A 94 8.00 7.90 0.19
CA ASP A 94 8.99 7.92 1.28
C ASP A 94 9.14 6.52 1.89
N GLY A 95 8.04 5.83 2.17
CA GLY A 95 8.07 4.50 2.78
C GLY A 95 8.77 3.46 1.90
N ILE A 96 8.59 3.53 0.58
CA ILE A 96 9.32 2.68 -0.38
C ILE A 96 10.82 3.03 -0.40
N THR A 97 11.15 4.31 -0.40
CA THR A 97 12.54 4.78 -0.43
C THR A 97 13.29 4.35 0.83
N ASP A 98 12.66 4.53 1.99
CA ASP A 98 13.21 4.10 3.28
C ASP A 98 13.28 2.58 3.39
N ALA A 99 12.35 1.83 2.81
CA ALA A 99 12.45 0.36 2.73
C ALA A 99 13.71 -0.10 1.96
N VAL A 100 14.19 0.67 0.97
CA VAL A 100 15.47 0.40 0.31
C VAL A 100 16.65 0.81 1.20
N ILE A 101 16.58 1.95 1.88
CA ILE A 101 17.64 2.42 2.80
C ILE A 101 17.85 1.43 3.94
N GLU A 102 16.76 0.91 4.50
CA GLU A 102 16.75 -0.05 5.61
C GLU A 102 17.06 -1.48 5.17
N GLY A 103 17.19 -1.73 3.86
CA GLY A 103 17.49 -3.06 3.32
C GLY A 103 16.32 -4.05 3.37
N ILE A 104 15.08 -3.58 3.62
CA ILE A 104 13.87 -4.39 3.45
C ILE A 104 13.77 -4.82 1.97
N ILE A 105 13.95 -3.87 1.05
CA ILE A 105 14.14 -4.16 -0.37
C ILE A 105 15.66 -4.10 -0.65
N PRO A 106 16.28 -5.20 -1.13
CA PRO A 106 17.70 -5.17 -1.49
C PRO A 106 17.98 -4.16 -2.60
N LYS A 107 18.92 -3.24 -2.36
CA LYS A 107 19.24 -2.12 -3.26
C LYS A 107 19.62 -2.58 -4.67
N GLU A 108 20.27 -3.73 -4.79
CA GLU A 108 20.69 -4.34 -6.05
C GLU A 108 19.52 -4.88 -6.88
N LEU A 109 18.35 -5.11 -6.29
CA LEU A 109 17.17 -5.65 -6.98
C LEU A 109 16.17 -4.57 -7.42
N VAL A 110 16.39 -3.30 -7.06
CA VAL A 110 15.37 -2.24 -7.27
C VAL A 110 15.03 -1.98 -8.74
N ASN A 111 15.90 -2.37 -9.68
CA ASN A 111 15.61 -2.26 -11.13
C ASN A 111 15.08 -3.55 -11.74
N GLU A 112 15.19 -4.66 -11.01
CA GLU A 112 14.72 -5.99 -11.44
C GLU A 112 13.32 -6.30 -10.91
N LEU A 113 12.81 -5.47 -9.99
CA LEU A 113 11.51 -5.57 -9.35
C LEU A 113 10.60 -4.40 -9.74
N CYS A 114 9.30 -4.65 -9.65
CA CYS A 114 8.26 -3.64 -9.68
C CYS A 114 7.20 -3.95 -8.62
N ILE A 115 6.42 -2.92 -8.27
CA ILE A 115 5.38 -2.99 -7.24
C ILE A 115 4.07 -2.52 -7.85
N VAL A 116 2.99 -3.23 -7.58
CA VAL A 116 1.62 -2.74 -7.73
C VAL A 116 1.04 -2.58 -6.34
N ALA A 117 0.61 -1.37 -6.00
CA ALA A 117 0.07 -1.01 -4.70
C ALA A 117 -1.36 -0.49 -4.83
N LEU A 118 -2.31 -1.25 -4.29
CA LEU A 118 -3.68 -0.80 -4.09
C LEU A 118 -3.76 -0.07 -2.76
N LEU A 119 -4.20 1.18 -2.78
CA LEU A 119 -4.16 2.08 -1.63
C LEU A 119 -5.55 2.55 -1.23
N TRP A 120 -5.87 2.39 0.05
CA TRP A 120 -7.07 2.97 0.64
C TRP A 120 -6.87 4.45 0.93
N ILE A 121 -7.84 5.27 0.53
CA ILE A 121 -8.07 6.61 1.03
C ILE A 121 -9.55 6.68 1.39
N ASP A 122 -9.86 7.07 2.63
CA ASP A 122 -11.25 7.15 3.06
C ASP A 122 -11.96 8.30 2.31
N PRO A 123 -13.07 8.06 1.58
CA PRO A 123 -13.84 9.12 0.94
C PRO A 123 -14.32 10.22 1.91
N GLY A 124 -14.44 9.88 3.20
CA GLY A 124 -14.75 10.78 4.31
C GLY A 124 -13.69 11.86 4.55
N CYS A 125 -12.44 11.69 4.07
CA CYS A 125 -11.42 12.74 4.11
C CYS A 125 -11.94 14.07 3.55
N ALA A 126 -12.78 14.03 2.51
CA ALA A 126 -13.34 15.22 1.88
C ALA A 126 -14.36 15.98 2.74
N LYS A 127 -14.83 15.37 3.83
CA LYS A 127 -15.83 15.93 4.75
C LYS A 127 -15.22 16.41 6.06
N GLU A 128 -13.95 16.08 6.32
CA GLU A 128 -13.27 16.50 7.53
C GLU A 128 -12.78 17.94 7.43
N ALA A 129 -13.37 18.83 8.24
CA ALA A 129 -13.01 20.25 8.25
C ALA A 129 -11.54 20.49 8.65
N ASN A 130 -11.01 19.67 9.55
CA ASN A 130 -9.65 19.75 10.06
C ASN A 130 -8.89 18.44 9.83
N LEU A 131 -8.87 17.98 8.57
CA LEU A 131 -8.15 16.76 8.20
C LEU A 131 -6.67 16.83 8.62
N ASP A 132 -6.26 15.88 9.45
CA ASP A 132 -4.87 15.75 9.88
C ASP A 132 -4.02 15.11 8.78
N LYS A 133 -3.47 15.96 7.91
CA LYS A 133 -2.61 15.53 6.80
C LYS A 133 -1.29 14.90 7.28
N ALA A 134 -0.79 15.28 8.46
CA ALA A 134 0.44 14.71 8.99
C ALA A 134 0.22 13.25 9.42
N ASP A 135 -0.93 12.97 10.05
CA ASP A 135 -1.33 11.62 10.41
C ASP A 135 -1.62 10.75 9.17
N LEU A 136 -2.31 11.30 8.17
CA LEU A 136 -2.56 10.63 6.89
C LEU A 136 -1.25 10.26 6.16
N TYR A 137 -0.27 11.18 6.14
CA TYR A 137 1.07 10.90 5.62
C TYR A 137 1.74 9.75 6.40
N LYS A 138 1.78 9.88 7.74
CA LYS A 138 2.45 8.93 8.63
C LYS A 138 1.88 7.53 8.47
N ASN A 139 0.55 7.38 8.47
CA ASN A 139 -0.10 6.07 8.37
C ASN A 139 0.21 5.42 7.02
N ASN A 140 0.20 6.18 5.91
CA ASN A 140 0.55 5.63 4.59
C ASN A 140 2.03 5.24 4.50
N TYR A 141 2.92 6.04 5.07
CA TYR A 141 4.35 5.75 5.18
C TYR A 141 4.63 4.46 5.99
N GLU A 142 4.05 4.34 7.18
CA GLU A 142 4.25 3.19 8.06
C GLU A 142 3.62 1.93 7.45
N ALA A 143 2.41 2.05 6.90
CA ALA A 143 1.68 0.92 6.34
C ALA A 143 2.37 0.36 5.09
N ILE A 144 2.84 1.19 4.15
CA ILE A 144 3.50 0.66 2.95
C ILE A 144 4.79 -0.07 3.30
N LYS A 145 5.57 0.47 4.25
CA LYS A 145 6.83 -0.13 4.70
C LYS A 145 6.58 -1.46 5.41
N LEU A 146 5.54 -1.52 6.25
CA LEU A 146 5.12 -2.76 6.89
C LEU A 146 4.62 -3.80 5.88
N ALA A 147 3.81 -3.40 4.89
CA ALA A 147 3.32 -4.30 3.85
C ALA A 147 4.45 -4.88 2.99
N LEU A 148 5.46 -4.06 2.64
CA LEU A 148 6.65 -4.51 1.91
C LEU A 148 7.49 -5.50 2.72
N LYS A 149 7.72 -5.19 4.00
CA LYS A 149 8.44 -6.10 4.91
C LYS A 149 7.73 -7.44 5.00
N ARG A 150 6.41 -7.42 5.22
CA ARG A 150 5.61 -8.64 5.32
C ARG A 150 5.61 -9.45 4.02
N ALA A 151 5.46 -8.77 2.87
CA ALA A 151 5.49 -9.43 1.58
C ALA A 151 6.80 -10.19 1.35
N LEU A 152 7.94 -9.56 1.62
CA LEU A 152 9.25 -10.14 1.36
C LEU A 152 9.64 -11.24 2.35
N ASN A 153 8.98 -11.29 3.51
CA ASN A 153 9.20 -12.29 4.57
C ASN A 153 8.12 -13.39 4.63
N ASP A 154 7.11 -13.38 3.75
CA ASP A 154 5.95 -14.28 3.81
C ASP A 154 5.19 -14.20 5.16
N GLU A 155 5.00 -12.98 5.68
CA GLU A 155 4.35 -12.73 6.95
C GLU A 155 2.90 -12.24 6.80
N PRO A 156 1.98 -12.64 7.71
CA PRO A 156 2.17 -13.64 8.75
C PRO A 156 2.31 -15.05 8.15
N SER A 157 3.01 -15.94 8.85
CA SER A 157 3.18 -17.32 8.40
C SER A 157 1.84 -18.07 8.44
N ILE A 158 1.71 -19.15 7.65
CA ILE A 158 0.50 -19.98 7.67
C ILE A 158 0.24 -20.59 9.05
N ASP A 159 1.29 -20.95 9.78
CA ASP A 159 1.17 -21.50 11.14
C ASP A 159 0.62 -20.47 12.12
N GLU A 160 1.06 -19.20 12.01
CA GLU A 160 0.53 -18.10 12.80
C GLU A 160 -0.96 -17.87 12.49
N ILE A 161 -1.32 -17.84 11.20
CA ILE A 161 -2.71 -17.67 10.77
C ILE A 161 -3.60 -18.80 11.33
N ILE A 162 -3.15 -20.06 11.24
CA ILE A 162 -3.87 -21.22 11.78
C ILE A 162 -4.03 -21.09 13.30
N ALA A 163 -2.95 -20.75 14.01
CA ALA A 163 -2.97 -20.59 15.47
C ALA A 163 -3.90 -19.45 15.93
N ASN A 164 -4.09 -18.43 15.08
CA ASN A 164 -4.89 -17.25 15.35
C ASN A 164 -6.33 -17.33 14.87
N ARG A 165 -6.70 -18.34 14.06
CA ARG A 165 -8.01 -18.47 13.41
C ARG A 165 -9.23 -18.25 14.33
N HIS A 166 -9.12 -18.65 15.60
CA HIS A 166 -10.19 -18.50 16.60
C HIS A 166 -9.86 -17.53 17.74
N LYS A 167 -8.72 -16.83 17.66
CA LYS A 167 -8.22 -15.89 18.68
C LYS A 167 -8.27 -14.45 18.20
N ILE A 168 -7.91 -14.20 16.95
CA ILE A 168 -7.97 -12.90 16.29
C ILE A 168 -9.26 -12.82 15.50
N LYS A 169 -9.91 -11.66 15.52
CA LYS A 169 -11.22 -11.44 14.94
C LYS A 169 -11.20 -10.26 13.99
N HIS A 170 -12.10 -10.30 13.00
CA HIS A 170 -12.16 -9.27 11.98
C HIS A 170 -12.75 -7.99 12.58
N CYS A 171 -12.00 -6.88 12.53
CA CYS A 171 -12.39 -5.61 13.16
C CYS A 171 -13.71 -5.03 12.61
N MET A 172 -14.00 -5.26 11.32
CA MET A 172 -15.24 -4.77 10.68
C MET A 172 -16.42 -5.74 10.77
N TRP A 173 -16.29 -6.87 11.48
CA TRP A 173 -17.39 -7.84 11.61
C TRP A 173 -17.59 -8.26 13.06
N GLU A 174 -18.32 -7.43 13.82
CA GLU A 174 -18.63 -7.66 15.24
C GLU A 174 -19.41 -8.97 15.48
N ASP A 175 -20.21 -9.44 14.52
CA ASP A 175 -20.93 -10.71 14.64
C ASP A 175 -20.07 -11.95 14.38
N SER A 176 -18.85 -11.79 13.81
CA SER A 176 -17.88 -12.90 13.67
C SER A 176 -17.51 -13.54 15.01
N TRP A 177 -17.80 -12.84 16.12
CA TRP A 177 -17.38 -13.18 17.46
C TRP A 177 -18.18 -14.34 18.08
N ASN A 178 -19.37 -14.65 17.53
CA ASN A 178 -20.33 -15.61 18.10
C ASN A 178 -20.58 -16.85 17.23
N GLN A 179 -19.90 -17.00 16.09
CA GLN A 179 -20.08 -18.18 15.23
C GLN A 179 -19.27 -19.35 15.79
N LYS A 180 -19.96 -20.41 16.23
CA LYS A 180 -19.38 -21.68 16.69
C LYS A 180 -18.96 -22.56 15.53
#